data_AF-A0A7U9SHA0-F1
#
_entry.id   AF-A0A7U9SHA0-F1
#
_cell.length_a   1.000
_cell.length_b   1.000
_cell.length_c   1.000
_cell.angle_alpha   90.00
_cell.angle_beta   90.00
_cell.angle_gamma   90.00
#
_symmetry.space_group_name_H-M   'P 1'
#
loop_
_entity.id
_entity.type
_entity.pdbx_description
1 polymer ?
#
loop_
_entity_poly.entity_id
_entity_poly.type
_entity_poly.pdbx_seq_one_letter_code
_entity_poly.pdbx_strand_id
1 'polypeptide(L)'
;MAWEGGGNAAVDGMLTIQCAEKHGIKASAITFEFGGVDGTEGILLVDDVPEADAVISGGSIEKPYTIPDVDRVVGGANLRLNKESGGYFPPSDKALTFEQTTHFYLSGNQSGASALFAEQY
;
A
#
# COMPACT_ATOMS: atom_id res chain seq x y z
N MET A 1 -9.49 6.32 -3.59
CA MET A 1 -8.66 6.43 -4.80
C MET A 1 -7.57 5.40 -4.67
N ALA A 2 -7.28 4.62 -5.72
CA ALA A 2 -6.14 3.68 -5.74
C ALA A 2 -5.02 4.33 -6.56
N TRP A 3 -3.76 4.10 -6.16
CA TRP A 3 -2.57 4.68 -6.80
C TRP A 3 -1.99 3.65 -7.76
N GLU A 4 -1.85 4.02 -9.03
CA GLU A 4 -1.20 3.18 -10.04
C GLU A 4 0.25 3.66 -10.24
N GLY A 5 1.21 2.74 -10.13
CA GLY A 5 2.63 3.05 -10.15
C GLY A 5 3.16 3.46 -11.53
N GLY A 6 4.02 4.48 -11.58
CA GLY A 6 4.72 4.94 -12.79
C GLY A 6 5.22 6.39 -12.74
N GLY A 7 4.72 7.20 -11.80
CA GLY A 7 5.09 8.61 -11.58
C GLY A 7 5.06 9.03 -10.10
N ASN A 8 4.92 10.34 -9.82
CA ASN A 8 4.75 10.84 -8.44
C ASN A 8 3.30 10.67 -7.97
N ALA A 9 2.93 9.43 -7.68
CA ALA A 9 1.56 9.03 -7.37
C ALA A 9 0.96 9.74 -6.14
N ALA A 10 1.81 10.15 -5.18
CA ALA A 10 1.36 10.88 -4.00
C ALA A 10 0.94 12.32 -4.34
N VAL A 11 1.75 13.03 -5.14
CA VAL A 11 1.37 14.35 -5.69
C VAL A 11 0.11 14.23 -6.53
N ASP A 12 0.03 13.25 -7.44
CA ASP A 12 -1.13 13.08 -8.31
C ASP A 12 -2.41 12.82 -7.49
N GLY A 13 -2.31 12.01 -6.43
CA GLY A 13 -3.40 11.77 -5.48
C GLY A 13 -3.86 13.06 -4.80
N MET A 14 -2.91 13.86 -4.31
CA MET A 14 -3.21 15.13 -3.63
C MET A 14 -3.82 16.17 -4.59
N LEU A 15 -3.29 16.31 -5.79
CA LEU A 15 -3.84 17.22 -6.82
C LEU A 15 -5.23 16.78 -7.29
N THR A 16 -5.50 15.48 -7.34
CA THR A 16 -6.82 14.96 -7.69
C THR A 16 -7.84 15.27 -6.59
N ILE A 17 -7.46 15.13 -5.32
CA ILE A 17 -8.28 15.55 -4.18
C ILE A 17 -8.56 17.06 -4.25
N GLN A 18 -7.52 17.88 -4.46
CA GLN A 18 -7.66 19.32 -4.59
C GLN A 18 -8.63 19.70 -5.73
N CYS A 19 -8.54 19.01 -6.87
CA CYS A 19 -9.46 19.20 -7.99
C CYS A 19 -10.90 18.82 -7.62
N ALA A 20 -11.11 17.69 -6.94
CA ALA A 20 -12.44 17.25 -6.50
C ALA A 20 -13.08 18.28 -5.55
N GLU A 21 -12.32 18.79 -4.57
CA GLU A 21 -12.82 19.77 -3.61
C GLU A 21 -13.14 21.12 -4.27
N LYS A 22 -12.34 21.55 -5.26
CA LYS A 22 -12.64 22.73 -6.09
C LYS A 22 -13.97 22.59 -6.86
N HIS A 23 -14.46 21.37 -7.08
CA HIS A 23 -15.75 21.08 -7.70
C HIS A 23 -16.86 20.74 -6.68
N GLY A 24 -16.64 21.03 -5.40
CA GLY A 24 -17.63 20.82 -4.34
C GLY A 24 -17.79 19.36 -3.89
N ILE A 25 -16.89 18.47 -4.29
CA ILE A 25 -16.87 17.07 -3.84
C ILE A 25 -16.00 16.98 -2.59
N LYS A 26 -16.58 16.56 -1.47
CA LYS A 26 -15.82 16.33 -0.24
C LYS A 26 -14.93 15.11 -0.38
N ALA A 27 -13.66 15.26 0.00
CA ALA A 27 -12.67 14.21 -0.09
C ALA A 27 -11.91 14.05 1.24
N SER A 28 -11.26 12.90 1.41
CA SER A 28 -10.35 12.64 2.53
C SER A 28 -9.23 11.76 2.03
N ALA A 29 -7.99 12.07 2.45
CA ALA A 29 -6.80 11.33 2.08
C ALA A 29 -6.38 10.41 3.23
N ILE A 30 -6.26 9.11 2.93
CA ILE A 30 -5.48 8.17 3.75
C ILE A 30 -4.30 7.73 2.88
N THR A 31 -3.09 7.99 3.34
CA THR A 31 -1.84 7.68 2.64
C THR A 31 -0.90 6.88 3.54
N PHE A 32 0.12 6.27 2.96
CA PHE A 32 1.26 5.77 3.71
C PHE A 32 2.32 6.86 3.92
N GLU A 33 3.32 6.52 4.72
CA GLU A 33 4.48 7.35 5.02
C GLU A 33 5.80 6.57 4.85
N PHE A 34 6.88 7.31 4.64
CA PHE A 34 8.27 6.83 4.74
C PHE A 34 8.77 7.10 6.15
N GLY A 35 8.21 6.36 7.11
CA GLY A 35 8.47 6.58 8.53
C GLY A 35 9.66 5.83 9.09
N GLY A 36 10.36 5.04 8.28
CA GLY A 36 11.32 4.06 8.74
C GLY A 36 10.64 2.92 9.51
N VAL A 37 11.47 2.02 10.02
CA VAL A 37 11.05 0.78 10.71
C VAL A 37 10.25 1.06 11.99
N ASP A 38 10.56 2.15 12.69
CA ASP A 38 9.98 2.52 13.99
C ASP A 38 9.17 3.83 13.98
N GLY A 39 8.99 4.46 12.82
CA GLY A 39 8.19 5.69 12.68
C GLY A 39 8.94 6.97 13.07
N THR A 40 10.26 6.93 13.19
CA THR A 40 11.06 8.07 13.68
C THR A 40 11.68 8.93 12.59
N GLU A 41 11.50 8.58 11.31
CA GLU A 41 12.03 9.38 10.21
C GLU A 41 11.37 10.77 10.12
N GLY A 42 12.15 11.76 9.68
CA GLY A 42 11.77 13.17 9.79
C GLY A 42 10.78 13.68 8.74
N ILE A 43 10.68 13.02 7.59
CA ILE A 43 9.76 13.37 6.51
C ILE A 43 8.86 12.17 6.25
N LEU A 44 7.74 12.16 6.95
CA LEU A 44 6.84 11.01 7.00
C LEU A 44 5.89 11.02 5.79
N LEU A 45 5.13 12.09 5.63
CA LEU A 45 4.11 12.20 4.59
C LEU A 45 4.72 12.71 3.29
N VAL A 46 4.24 12.14 2.18
CA VAL A 46 4.81 12.37 0.86
C VAL A 46 4.55 13.78 0.36
N ASP A 47 3.28 14.17 0.22
CA ASP A 47 2.93 15.47 -0.37
C ASP A 47 1.55 15.96 0.14
N ASP A 48 1.46 17.28 0.33
CA ASP A 48 0.21 18.00 0.65
C ASP A 48 0.09 19.27 -0.21
N VAL A 49 -1.09 19.89 -0.18
CA VAL A 49 -1.34 21.22 -0.78
C VAL A 49 -1.70 22.21 0.32
N PRO A 50 -1.45 23.52 0.15
CA PRO A 50 -1.72 24.51 1.19
C PRO A 50 -3.17 24.56 1.69
N GLU A 51 -4.12 24.12 0.87
CA GLU A 51 -5.54 24.05 1.23
C GLU A 51 -5.91 22.85 2.10
N ALA A 52 -5.02 21.85 2.26
CA ALA A 52 -5.33 20.65 3.02
C ALA A 52 -5.37 20.93 4.52
N ASP A 53 -6.54 20.71 5.15
CA ASP A 53 -6.69 20.82 6.60
C ASP A 53 -6.01 19.67 7.36
N ALA A 54 -5.98 18.48 6.75
CA ALA A 54 -5.38 17.27 7.33
C ALA A 54 -5.08 16.21 6.26
N VAL A 55 -4.04 15.41 6.53
CA VAL A 55 -3.73 14.16 5.80
C VAL A 55 -3.63 13.04 6.82
N ILE A 56 -4.31 11.92 6.56
CA ILE A 56 -4.35 10.78 7.48
C ILE A 56 -3.28 9.78 7.07
N SER A 57 -2.36 9.47 7.98
CA SER A 57 -1.39 8.39 7.79
C SER A 57 -2.03 7.05 8.13
N GLY A 58 -1.82 6.06 7.26
CA GLY A 58 -2.06 4.63 7.49
C GLY A 58 -0.88 3.92 8.12
N GLY A 59 0.22 4.64 8.38
CA GLY A 59 1.46 4.12 8.97
C GLY A 59 2.57 3.88 7.94
N SER A 60 3.78 3.71 8.47
CA SER A 60 5.01 3.48 7.69
C SER A 60 4.94 2.21 6.85
N ILE A 61 5.36 2.32 5.58
CA ILE A 61 5.54 1.15 4.71
C ILE A 61 6.74 0.31 5.12
N GLU A 62 7.69 0.88 5.85
CA GLU A 62 8.96 0.23 6.22
C GLU A 62 8.84 -0.57 7.53
N LYS A 63 7.65 -0.58 8.12
CA LYS A 63 7.39 -1.36 9.33
C LYS A 63 7.40 -2.87 9.00
N PRO A 64 8.24 -3.68 9.66
CA PRO A 64 8.20 -5.13 9.48
C PRO A 64 6.87 -5.71 9.95
N TYR A 65 6.39 -6.73 9.25
CA TYR A 65 5.16 -7.40 9.61
C TYR A 65 5.26 -8.91 9.37
N THR A 66 4.81 -9.68 10.36
CA THR A 66 4.73 -11.14 10.26
C THR A 66 3.27 -11.54 10.09
N ILE A 67 2.94 -12.13 8.95
CA ILE A 67 1.68 -12.88 8.84
C ILE A 67 1.83 -14.17 9.67
N PRO A 68 0.85 -14.54 10.51
CA PRO A 68 0.90 -15.78 11.27
C PRO A 68 0.54 -16.98 10.38
N ASP A 69 0.76 -18.19 10.90
CA ASP A 69 0.12 -19.39 10.35
C ASP A 69 -1.41 -19.23 10.36
N VAL A 70 -2.08 -19.76 9.34
CA VAL A 70 -3.55 -19.73 9.26
C VAL A 70 -4.11 -21.12 8.97
N ASP A 71 -5.20 -21.47 9.65
CA ASP A 71 -5.88 -22.77 9.46
C ASP A 71 -6.58 -22.86 8.09
N ARG A 72 -6.90 -21.72 7.48
CA ARG A 72 -7.61 -21.63 6.22
C ARG A 72 -7.11 -20.47 5.37
N VAL A 73 -6.79 -20.78 4.13
CA VAL A 73 -6.48 -19.79 3.08
C VAL A 73 -7.68 -19.60 2.15
N VAL A 74 -7.92 -18.35 1.75
CA VAL A 74 -8.88 -18.00 0.69
C VAL A 74 -8.10 -17.36 -0.46
N GLY A 75 -8.09 -17.99 -1.63
CA GLY A 75 -7.36 -17.50 -2.81
C GLY A 75 -6.48 -18.58 -3.45
N GLY A 76 -5.17 -18.57 -3.15
CA GLY A 76 -4.17 -19.48 -3.71
C GLY A 76 -3.45 -20.31 -2.65
N ALA A 77 -2.65 -21.30 -3.08
CA ALA A 77 -1.85 -22.14 -2.17
C ALA A 77 -0.47 -21.54 -1.84
N ASN A 78 -0.01 -20.56 -2.63
CA ASN A 78 1.27 -19.88 -2.43
C ASN A 78 1.07 -18.37 -2.61
N LEU A 79 1.85 -17.59 -1.87
CA LEU A 79 2.04 -16.17 -2.17
C LEU A 79 2.84 -16.03 -3.47
N ARG A 80 2.63 -14.96 -4.24
CA ARG A 80 3.36 -14.70 -5.49
C ARG A 80 4.12 -13.39 -5.37
N LEU A 81 5.32 -13.43 -4.80
CA LEU A 81 6.14 -12.27 -4.47
C LEU A 81 7.29 -12.09 -5.48
N ASN A 82 7.82 -10.87 -5.59
CA ASN A 82 9.04 -10.53 -6.35
C ASN A 82 9.08 -11.11 -7.79
N LYS A 83 7.95 -11.10 -8.51
CA LYS A 83 7.86 -11.68 -9.87
C LYS A 83 8.91 -11.10 -10.83
N GLU A 84 9.15 -9.80 -10.75
CA GLU A 84 10.14 -9.09 -11.58
C GLU A 84 11.59 -9.54 -11.32
N SER A 85 11.87 -10.19 -10.18
CA SER A 85 13.20 -10.65 -9.77
C SER A 85 13.36 -12.17 -9.79
N GLY A 86 12.51 -12.89 -10.55
CA GLY A 86 12.56 -14.35 -10.66
C GLY A 86 11.58 -15.11 -9.76
N GLY A 87 10.84 -14.40 -8.90
CA GLY A 87 9.73 -14.92 -8.14
C GLY A 87 10.11 -15.65 -6.85
N TYR A 88 9.37 -15.37 -5.78
CA TYR A 88 9.41 -16.10 -4.52
C TYR A 88 7.99 -16.53 -4.15
N PHE A 89 7.79 -17.85 -3.98
CA PHE A 89 6.46 -18.46 -3.88
C PHE A 89 6.29 -19.32 -2.61
N PRO A 90 6.34 -18.72 -1.41
CA PRO A 90 6.14 -19.46 -0.17
C PRO A 90 4.69 -19.93 0.00
N PRO A 91 4.44 -21.00 0.78
CA PRO A 91 3.10 -21.43 1.13
C PRO A 91 2.29 -20.29 1.78
N SER A 92 1.04 -20.14 1.36
CA SER A 92 0.17 -19.05 1.86
C SER A 92 -0.51 -19.34 3.20
N ASP A 93 -0.38 -20.56 3.72
CA ASP A 93 -0.91 -20.98 5.02
C ASP A 93 0.12 -20.87 6.15
N LYS A 94 1.38 -20.59 5.81
CA LYS A 94 2.49 -20.51 6.76
C LYS A 94 2.88 -19.07 7.06
N ALA A 95 3.41 -18.88 8.27
CA ALA A 95 3.92 -17.63 8.74
C ALA A 95 5.07 -17.15 7.84
N LEU A 96 5.06 -15.85 7.55
CA LEU A 96 6.09 -15.19 6.76
C LEU A 96 6.32 -13.78 7.31
N THR A 97 7.59 -13.46 7.55
CA THR A 97 8.00 -12.11 7.93
C THR A 97 8.36 -11.32 6.68
N PHE A 98 7.76 -10.15 6.56
CA PHE A 98 8.08 -9.15 5.57
C PHE A 98 8.88 -8.04 6.25
N GLU A 99 9.98 -7.63 5.63
CA GLU A 99 10.78 -6.51 6.13
C GLU A 99 10.04 -5.17 6.02
N GLN A 100 9.09 -5.08 5.10
CA GLN A 100 8.26 -3.90 4.83
C GLN A 100 6.84 -4.31 4.39
N THR A 101 5.86 -3.44 4.55
CA THR A 101 4.45 -3.70 4.26
C THR A 101 4.04 -3.44 2.81
N THR A 102 4.99 -3.10 1.93
CA THR A 102 4.75 -2.80 0.50
C THR A 102 4.14 -3.95 -0.31
N HIS A 103 4.10 -5.16 0.25
CA HIS A 103 3.53 -6.36 -0.38
C HIS A 103 2.04 -6.56 -0.03
N PHE A 104 1.50 -5.78 0.89
CA PHE A 104 0.10 -5.88 1.30
C PHE A 104 -0.77 -4.87 0.58
N TYR A 105 -2.03 -5.26 0.37
CA TYR A 105 -3.10 -4.35 -0.08
C TYR A 105 -3.52 -3.43 1.08
N LEU A 106 -2.60 -2.52 1.45
CA LEU A 106 -2.80 -1.45 2.42
C LEU A 106 -2.83 -0.11 1.68
N SER A 107 -2.75 1.01 2.40
CA SER A 107 -2.78 2.36 1.80
C SER A 107 -1.70 2.60 0.74
N GLY A 108 -0.62 1.82 0.72
CA GLY A 108 0.54 2.10 -0.13
C GLY A 108 0.84 1.22 -1.31
N ASN A 109 0.18 0.08 -1.51
CA ASN A 109 0.39 -0.70 -2.72
C ASN A 109 -0.78 -1.62 -3.05
N GLN A 110 -1.01 -1.80 -4.35
CA GLN A 110 -1.89 -2.84 -4.89
C GLN A 110 -1.07 -4.07 -5.34
N SER A 111 -0.22 -4.62 -4.48
CA SER A 111 0.52 -5.87 -4.79
C SER A 111 -0.35 -7.08 -4.43
N GLY A 112 -1.53 -7.19 -5.05
CA GLY A 112 -2.50 -8.24 -4.79
C GLY A 112 -2.91 -8.99 -6.06
N ALA A 113 -2.01 -9.78 -6.65
CA ALA A 113 -2.42 -10.75 -7.66
C ALA A 113 -3.14 -11.93 -6.96
N SER A 114 -4.46 -11.81 -6.78
CA SER A 114 -5.31 -12.88 -6.28
C SER A 114 -6.36 -13.27 -7.31
N ALA A 115 -6.91 -14.48 -7.19
CA ALA A 115 -8.02 -14.95 -8.03
C ALA A 115 -9.32 -14.11 -7.87
N LEU A 116 -9.36 -13.17 -6.90
CA LEU A 116 -10.48 -12.24 -6.73
C LEU A 116 -10.39 -11.01 -7.64
N PHE A 117 -9.22 -10.69 -8.19
CA PHE A 117 -9.01 -9.44 -8.94
C PHE A 117 -8.31 -9.59 -10.30
N ALA A 118 -7.93 -10.81 -10.71
CA ALA A 118 -7.48 -11.06 -12.07
C ALA A 118 -7.84 -12.48 -12.51
N GLU A 119 -8.69 -12.59 -13.54
CA GLU A 119 -8.74 -13.79 -14.37
C GLU A 119 -7.38 -13.96 -15.06
N GLN A 120 -6.63 -14.97 -14.62
CA GLN A 120 -5.47 -15.58 -15.28
C GLN A 120 -4.20 -14.72 -15.47
N TYR A 121 -3.07 -15.23 -14.99
CA TYR A 121 -1.97 -15.81 -15.79
C TYR A 121 -1.03 -16.62 -14.85
#